data_AF-A0A8J2X186-F1
#
_entry.id   AF-A0A8J2X186-F1
#
_cell.length_a   1.000
_cell.length_b   1.000
_cell.length_c   1.000
_cell.angle_alpha   90.00
_cell.angle_beta   90.00
_cell.angle_gamma   90.00
#
_symmetry.space_group_name_H-M   'P 1'
#
loop_
_entity.id
_entity.type
_entity.pdbx_description
1 polymer ?
#
loop_
_entity_poly.entity_id
_entity_poly.type
_entity_poly.pdbx_seq_one_letter_code
_entity_poly.pdbx_strand_id
1 'polypeptide(L)'
;MLLRHAMRAVSRTRVCTVRHLSAADTVTVSVHEAQSTTAQALRMIGWDDEAADVQAEIMTAAELCGNNQGLVKMFNPSLMAPQPGAGKPVVERETATSAAINANQAPGMLAAVTASDLAADKALENNVINQCVGCTRSFFTKSFLSGDAAVLAPSSGEESASPRHRASVASMAWRSTRLNAASNLISTQVAVVSAYNTSTSSGQLAFYAERQAKRGLVCLALANSPEFVAPSAGASPVFGTNPLAVAVPRKGQAPFSFDMATSAVALFGVLTAKATGAPLAEGVAYDASGKVTTDAGAVLDGGAIATFGGHKGAGLALCVELLAGALSGGAVVGQEVKKDAKNWGHLFLCVKPDALVDEFDAKAAAVCKAVKDAGARVPGDRSAAEAAARVQADELPIPKAIWESITRTAEQGLAE
;
A
#
# COMPACT_ATOMS: atom_id res chain seq x y z
N MET A 1 1.92 36.92 -24.20
CA MET A 1 0.49 37.08 -23.86
C MET A 1 -0.28 35.74 -23.88
N LEU A 2 0.12 34.78 -24.73
CA LEU A 2 -0.46 33.42 -24.80
C LEU A 2 -0.15 32.49 -23.60
N LEU A 3 0.98 32.63 -22.90
CA LEU A 3 1.27 31.82 -21.70
C LEU A 3 0.42 32.19 -20.47
N ARG A 4 -0.14 33.40 -20.40
CA ARG A 4 -0.97 33.83 -19.25
C ARG A 4 -2.41 33.29 -19.32
N HIS A 5 -2.87 32.86 -20.51
CA HIS A 5 -4.18 32.23 -20.68
C HIS A 5 -4.15 30.73 -20.30
N ALA A 6 -3.05 30.02 -20.55
CA ALA A 6 -2.90 28.61 -20.16
C ALA A 6 -2.83 28.42 -18.63
N MET A 7 -2.24 29.36 -17.88
CA MET A 7 -2.15 29.26 -16.42
C MET A 7 -3.44 29.63 -15.67
N ARG A 8 -4.39 30.35 -16.30
CA ARG A 8 -5.70 30.63 -15.69
C ARG A 8 -6.71 29.48 -15.84
N ALA A 9 -6.49 28.56 -16.79
CA ALA A 9 -7.34 27.39 -16.97
C ALA A 9 -7.06 26.27 -15.93
N VAL A 10 -5.85 26.23 -15.35
CA VAL A 10 -5.46 25.22 -14.35
C VAL A 10 -5.97 25.56 -12.93
N SER A 11 -6.42 26.79 -12.68
CA SER A 11 -6.82 27.25 -11.34
C SER A 11 -8.28 26.96 -10.96
N ARG A 12 -9.05 26.27 -11.81
CA ARG A 12 -10.48 25.98 -11.58
C ARG A 12 -10.90 24.55 -11.90
N THR A 13 -9.97 23.60 -11.94
CA THR A 13 -10.36 22.19 -11.79
C THR A 13 -10.85 22.04 -10.36
N ARG A 14 -12.15 22.24 -10.14
CA ARG A 14 -12.82 21.67 -8.98
C ARG A 14 -12.52 20.19 -9.08
N VAL A 15 -11.59 19.69 -8.25
CA VAL A 15 -11.52 18.27 -7.92
C VAL A 15 -12.96 17.86 -7.72
N CYS A 16 -13.40 16.81 -8.40
CA CYS A 16 -14.74 16.27 -8.32
C CYS A 16 -14.99 15.85 -6.86
N THR A 17 -15.31 16.81 -6.00
CA THR A 17 -16.03 16.58 -4.77
C THR A 17 -17.36 16.07 -5.28
N VAL A 18 -17.54 14.75 -5.22
CA VAL A 18 -18.86 14.13 -5.14
C VAL A 18 -19.68 15.11 -4.29
N ARG A 19 -20.73 15.70 -4.89
CA ARG A 19 -21.62 16.63 -4.16
C ARG A 19 -21.84 16.00 -2.80
N HIS A 20 -21.52 16.74 -1.73
CA HIS A 20 -21.87 16.31 -0.38
C HIS A 20 -23.34 15.87 -0.46
N LEU A 21 -23.56 14.57 -0.22
CA LEU A 21 -24.90 14.02 -0.09
C LEU A 21 -25.62 14.92 0.91
N SER A 22 -26.86 15.26 0.60
CA SER A 22 -27.62 16.14 1.48
C SER A 22 -27.69 15.52 2.87
N ALA A 23 -27.70 16.33 3.93
CA ALA A 23 -27.82 15.81 5.31
C ALA A 23 -29.11 14.98 5.52
N ALA A 24 -30.09 15.09 4.61
CA ALA A 24 -31.31 14.29 4.63
C ALA A 24 -31.11 12.83 4.17
N ASP A 25 -29.97 12.49 3.55
CA ASP A 25 -29.70 11.16 2.97
C ASP A 25 -28.64 10.35 3.75
N THR A 26 -28.29 10.79 4.96
CA THR A 26 -27.29 10.16 5.81
C THR A 26 -27.89 9.72 7.14
N VAL A 27 -27.51 8.54 7.62
CA VAL A 27 -27.74 8.06 8.98
C VAL A 27 -26.47 8.27 9.80
N THR A 28 -26.61 8.51 11.10
CA THR A 28 -25.47 8.56 12.01
C THR A 28 -25.58 7.39 12.97
N VAL A 29 -24.52 6.60 13.06
CA VAL A 29 -24.42 5.42 13.93
C VAL A 29 -23.13 5.50 14.75
N SER A 30 -23.05 4.73 15.83
CA SER A 30 -21.78 4.63 16.58
C SER A 30 -20.69 3.97 15.74
N VAL A 31 -19.43 4.27 16.05
CA VAL A 31 -18.28 3.65 15.38
C VAL A 31 -18.29 2.13 15.62
N HIS A 32 -18.60 1.73 16.85
CA HIS A 32 -18.72 0.32 17.21
C HIS A 32 -19.84 -0.38 16.42
N GLU A 33 -21.04 0.21 16.34
CA GLU A 33 -22.17 -0.36 15.60
C GLU A 33 -21.88 -0.48 14.10
N ALA A 34 -21.23 0.53 13.51
CA ALA A 34 -20.81 0.48 12.11
C ALA A 34 -19.88 -0.71 11.86
N GLN A 35 -18.86 -0.88 12.72
CA GLN A 35 -17.88 -1.95 12.59
C GLN A 35 -18.51 -3.32 12.86
N SER A 36 -19.24 -3.50 13.96
CA SER A 36 -19.81 -4.81 14.33
C SER A 36 -20.85 -5.30 13.33
N THR A 37 -21.74 -4.40 12.86
CA THR A 37 -22.77 -4.76 11.88
C THR A 37 -22.16 -5.06 10.51
N THR A 38 -21.13 -4.31 10.11
CA THR A 38 -20.39 -4.59 8.86
C THR A 38 -19.67 -5.94 8.94
N ALA A 39 -19.04 -6.26 10.07
CA ALA A 39 -18.38 -7.55 10.27
C ALA A 39 -19.41 -8.69 10.24
N GLN A 40 -20.59 -8.52 10.84
CA GLN A 40 -21.68 -9.49 10.73
C GLN A 40 -22.14 -9.68 9.28
N ALA A 41 -22.33 -8.60 8.52
CA ALA A 41 -22.66 -8.68 7.10
C ALA A 41 -21.60 -9.46 6.30
N LEU A 42 -20.32 -9.23 6.57
CA LEU A 42 -19.21 -9.93 5.90
C LEU A 42 -19.17 -11.43 6.24
N ARG A 43 -19.52 -11.81 7.48
CA ARG A 43 -19.71 -13.22 7.85
C ARG A 43 -20.88 -13.85 7.10
N MET A 44 -22.00 -13.14 7.00
CA MET A 44 -23.20 -13.61 6.31
C MET A 44 -22.99 -13.81 4.79
N ILE A 45 -22.04 -13.11 4.17
CA ILE A 45 -21.66 -13.35 2.77
C ILE A 45 -20.58 -14.45 2.61
N GLY A 46 -20.08 -15.03 3.71
CA GLY A 46 -19.24 -16.23 3.70
C GLY A 46 -17.79 -16.06 4.16
N TRP A 47 -17.38 -14.89 4.68
CA TRP A 47 -16.04 -14.75 5.28
C TRP A 47 -15.95 -15.37 6.69
N ASP A 48 -14.76 -15.81 7.07
CA ASP A 48 -14.47 -16.20 8.46
C ASP A 48 -14.37 -14.97 9.38
N ASP A 49 -14.33 -15.21 10.70
CA ASP A 49 -14.33 -14.15 11.71
C ASP A 49 -13.17 -13.16 11.53
N GLU A 50 -11.96 -13.66 11.30
CA GLU A 50 -10.76 -12.85 11.14
C GLU A 50 -10.84 -11.96 9.91
N ALA A 51 -11.19 -12.53 8.75
CA ALA A 51 -11.33 -11.80 7.50
C ALA A 51 -12.48 -10.77 7.58
N ALA A 52 -13.58 -11.10 8.23
CA ALA A 52 -14.71 -10.19 8.40
C ALA A 52 -14.37 -9.01 9.31
N ASP A 53 -13.73 -9.26 10.46
CA ASP A 53 -13.39 -8.22 11.43
C ASP A 53 -12.34 -7.25 10.88
N VAL A 54 -11.29 -7.76 10.22
CA VAL A 54 -10.25 -6.93 9.59
C VAL A 54 -10.84 -6.05 8.48
N GLN A 55 -11.70 -6.61 7.63
CA GLN A 55 -12.36 -5.84 6.58
C GLN A 55 -13.25 -4.74 7.17
N ALA A 56 -14.05 -5.05 8.19
CA ALA A 56 -14.94 -4.09 8.82
C ALA A 56 -14.16 -2.96 9.53
N GLU A 57 -13.06 -3.27 10.21
CA GLU A 57 -12.16 -2.28 10.81
C GLU A 57 -11.64 -1.30 9.76
N ILE A 58 -11.09 -1.82 8.65
CA ILE A 58 -10.49 -1.00 7.59
C ILE A 58 -11.54 -0.15 6.89
N MET A 59 -12.73 -0.70 6.63
CA MET A 59 -13.81 0.05 6.02
C MET A 59 -14.32 1.17 6.93
N THR A 60 -14.43 0.91 8.23
CA THR A 60 -14.83 1.90 9.24
C THR A 60 -13.76 2.99 9.38
N ALA A 61 -12.48 2.61 9.39
CA ALA A 61 -11.36 3.55 9.42
C ALA A 61 -11.32 4.48 8.20
N ALA A 62 -11.71 3.99 7.02
CA ALA A 62 -11.85 4.84 5.84
C ALA A 62 -13.00 5.84 5.99
N GLU A 63 -14.13 5.41 6.52
CA GLU A 63 -15.26 6.31 6.78
C GLU A 63 -14.88 7.38 7.81
N LEU A 64 -14.19 7.01 8.89
CA LEU A 64 -13.65 7.95 9.90
C LEU A 64 -12.78 9.04 9.29
N CYS A 65 -11.94 8.69 8.31
CA CYS A 65 -11.06 9.63 7.59
C CYS A 65 -11.76 10.47 6.52
N GLY A 66 -13.07 10.28 6.31
CA GLY A 66 -13.85 10.96 5.27
C GLY A 66 -13.51 10.46 3.87
N ASN A 67 -13.10 9.19 3.75
CA ASN A 67 -12.66 8.56 2.51
C ASN A 67 -13.72 7.60 1.94
N ASN A 68 -13.95 7.67 0.64
CA ASN A 68 -14.93 6.83 -0.07
C ASN A 68 -14.37 5.44 -0.48
N GLN A 69 -13.40 4.91 0.25
CA GLN A 69 -12.86 3.55 0.05
C GLN A 69 -13.21 2.61 1.20
N GLY A 70 -14.18 2.99 2.04
CA GLY A 70 -14.66 2.21 3.18
C GLY A 70 -15.99 1.50 2.93
N LEU A 71 -16.97 1.82 3.77
CA LEU A 71 -18.29 1.16 3.83
C LEU A 71 -19.07 1.21 2.51
N VAL A 72 -18.79 2.16 1.62
CA VAL A 72 -19.38 2.20 0.27
C VAL A 72 -19.18 0.92 -0.54
N LYS A 73 -18.17 0.11 -0.22
CA LYS A 73 -17.97 -1.20 -0.85
C LYS A 73 -19.11 -2.18 -0.55
N MET A 74 -19.81 -1.99 0.56
CA MET A 74 -20.98 -2.77 0.94
C MET A 74 -22.28 -2.25 0.30
N PHE A 75 -22.21 -1.25 -0.59
CA PHE A 75 -23.36 -0.89 -1.44
C PHE A 75 -23.76 -2.05 -2.37
N ASN A 76 -22.79 -2.88 -2.79
CA ASN A 76 -23.05 -4.13 -3.49
C ASN A 76 -22.23 -5.27 -2.82
N PRO A 77 -22.79 -5.91 -1.77
CA PRO A 77 -22.11 -6.93 -0.98
C PRO A 77 -21.60 -8.12 -1.78
N SER A 78 -22.22 -8.45 -2.93
CA SER A 78 -21.77 -9.55 -3.80
C SER A 78 -20.37 -9.31 -4.38
N LEU A 79 -19.93 -8.04 -4.53
CA LEU A 79 -18.56 -7.71 -4.95
C LEU A 79 -17.52 -7.94 -3.84
N MET A 80 -17.98 -8.10 -2.60
CA MET A 80 -17.14 -8.37 -1.44
C MET A 80 -17.17 -9.85 -1.03
N ALA A 81 -17.95 -10.70 -1.70
CA ALA A 81 -18.07 -12.11 -1.36
C ALA A 81 -16.79 -12.91 -1.69
N PRO A 82 -16.44 -13.93 -0.89
CA PRO A 82 -15.29 -14.79 -1.13
C PRO A 82 -15.39 -15.54 -2.47
N GLN A 83 -14.23 -15.86 -3.06
CA GLN A 83 -14.19 -16.86 -4.14
C GLN A 83 -14.26 -18.28 -3.56
N PRO A 84 -14.77 -19.26 -4.32
CA PRO A 84 -14.71 -20.66 -3.93
C PRO A 84 -13.26 -21.07 -3.61
N GLY A 85 -13.05 -21.66 -2.42
CA GLY A 85 -11.72 -22.09 -1.98
C GLY A 85 -10.82 -20.97 -1.45
N ALA A 86 -11.36 -19.78 -1.14
CA ALA A 86 -10.60 -18.74 -0.44
C ALA A 86 -10.05 -19.27 0.89
N GLY A 87 -8.75 -19.05 1.10
CA GLY A 87 -8.00 -19.47 2.27
C GLY A 87 -7.28 -18.31 2.94
N LYS A 88 -6.27 -18.63 3.75
CA LYS A 88 -5.46 -17.64 4.47
C LYS A 88 -4.19 -17.28 3.71
N PRO A 89 -3.67 -16.05 3.89
CA PRO A 89 -2.38 -15.67 3.33
C PRO A 89 -1.23 -16.55 3.85
N VAL A 90 -0.33 -16.95 2.96
CA VAL A 90 0.85 -17.79 3.26
C VAL A 90 2.11 -17.14 2.67
N VAL A 91 3.17 -17.09 3.47
CA VAL A 91 4.49 -16.67 3.00
C VAL A 91 5.10 -17.79 2.16
N GLU A 92 5.34 -17.52 0.88
CA GLU A 92 5.94 -18.51 -0.04
C GLU A 92 7.45 -18.34 -0.20
N ARG A 93 7.93 -17.09 -0.10
CA ARG A 93 9.34 -16.75 -0.21
C ARG A 93 9.68 -15.73 0.85
N GLU A 94 10.81 -15.92 1.51
CA GLU A 94 11.23 -15.06 2.60
C GLU A 94 12.74 -14.91 2.66
N THR A 95 13.18 -13.67 2.88
CA THR A 95 14.54 -13.30 3.24
C THR A 95 14.48 -12.44 4.50
N ALA A 96 15.64 -11.99 4.99
CA ALA A 96 15.70 -11.04 6.09
C ALA A 96 14.91 -9.76 5.78
N THR A 97 15.04 -9.22 4.56
CA THR A 97 14.49 -7.90 4.19
C THR A 97 13.33 -7.98 3.21
N SER A 98 12.88 -9.18 2.82
CA SER A 98 11.79 -9.30 1.88
C SER A 98 10.93 -10.52 2.10
N ALA A 99 9.68 -10.47 1.64
CA ALA A 99 8.82 -11.65 1.54
C ALA A 99 7.84 -11.52 0.37
N ALA A 100 7.37 -12.66 -0.13
CA ALA A 100 6.25 -12.76 -1.05
C ALA A 100 5.16 -13.63 -0.43
N ILE A 101 3.94 -13.08 -0.41
CA ILE A 101 2.77 -13.70 0.20
C ILE A 101 1.77 -14.08 -0.91
N ASN A 102 1.40 -15.34 -0.96
CA ASN A 102 0.22 -15.76 -1.69
C ASN A 102 -0.99 -15.65 -0.77
N ALA A 103 -1.93 -14.77 -1.12
CA ALA A 103 -3.10 -14.51 -0.31
C ALA A 103 -4.14 -15.64 -0.37
N ASN A 104 -4.00 -16.62 -1.27
CA ASN A 104 -4.94 -17.72 -1.45
C ASN A 104 -6.40 -17.24 -1.59
N GLN A 105 -6.65 -16.22 -2.39
CA GLN A 105 -7.97 -15.62 -2.61
C GLN A 105 -8.60 -14.98 -1.34
N ALA A 106 -7.81 -14.75 -0.28
CA ALA A 106 -8.19 -13.91 0.85
C ALA A 106 -8.60 -12.50 0.41
N PRO A 107 -9.38 -11.77 1.23
CA PRO A 107 -9.76 -10.42 0.87
C PRO A 107 -8.53 -9.53 0.84
N GLY A 108 -8.49 -8.56 -0.07
CA GLY A 108 -7.33 -7.68 -0.26
C GLY A 108 -6.96 -6.91 1.01
N MET A 109 -7.93 -6.64 1.88
CA MET A 109 -7.71 -5.98 3.16
C MET A 109 -6.90 -6.84 4.14
N LEU A 110 -7.23 -8.13 4.27
CA LEU A 110 -6.49 -9.06 5.13
C LEU A 110 -5.06 -9.25 4.61
N ALA A 111 -4.92 -9.53 3.30
CA ALA A 111 -3.61 -9.70 2.68
C ALA A 111 -2.71 -8.46 2.82
N ALA A 112 -3.29 -7.26 2.69
CA ALA A 112 -2.58 -5.99 2.85
C ALA A 112 -2.13 -5.75 4.30
N VAL A 113 -2.95 -6.07 5.31
CA VAL A 113 -2.51 -6.03 6.71
C VAL A 113 -1.35 -6.99 6.92
N THR A 114 -1.51 -8.26 6.54
CA THR A 114 -0.46 -9.28 6.70
C THR A 114 0.86 -8.85 6.05
N ALA A 115 0.81 -8.36 4.82
CA ALA A 115 2.01 -7.93 4.09
C ALA A 115 2.66 -6.68 4.68
N SER A 116 1.86 -5.67 5.04
CA SER A 116 2.39 -4.41 5.59
C SER A 116 2.95 -4.58 7.00
N ASP A 117 2.32 -5.39 7.84
CA ASP A 117 2.81 -5.69 9.18
C ASP A 117 4.10 -6.52 9.10
N LEU A 118 4.18 -7.53 8.22
CA LEU A 118 5.42 -8.30 8.00
C LEU A 118 6.57 -7.42 7.45
N ALA A 119 6.27 -6.47 6.56
CA ALA A 119 7.27 -5.52 6.08
C ALA A 119 7.80 -4.65 7.21
N ALA A 120 6.91 -4.17 8.08
CA ALA A 120 7.29 -3.34 9.21
C ALA A 120 8.07 -4.13 10.28
N ASP A 121 7.65 -5.36 10.59
CA ASP A 121 8.37 -6.25 11.50
C ASP A 121 9.80 -6.49 11.00
N LYS A 122 9.96 -6.86 9.73
CA LYS A 122 11.30 -6.99 9.12
C LYS A 122 12.11 -5.71 9.19
N ALA A 123 11.52 -4.55 8.89
CA ALA A 123 12.25 -3.28 8.95
C ALA A 123 12.69 -2.90 10.39
N LEU A 124 11.94 -3.31 11.41
CA LEU A 124 12.25 -3.05 12.82
C LEU A 124 13.22 -4.09 13.42
N GLU A 125 13.06 -5.36 13.06
CA GLU A 125 13.81 -6.49 13.63
C GLU A 125 15.20 -6.67 13.00
N ASN A 126 15.41 -6.15 11.77
CA ASN A 126 16.67 -6.24 11.04
C ASN A 126 17.80 -5.34 11.60
N ASN A 127 17.99 -5.37 12.92
CA ASN A 127 19.24 -5.04 13.60
C ASN A 127 20.31 -6.14 13.43
N VAL A 128 20.09 -7.10 12.52
CA VAL A 128 20.97 -8.25 12.31
C VAL A 128 22.31 -7.76 11.79
N ILE A 129 23.28 -7.80 12.68
CA ILE A 129 24.71 -7.82 12.41
C ILE A 129 24.94 -8.85 11.30
N ASN A 130 25.13 -8.37 10.08
CA ASN A 130 25.35 -9.23 8.92
C ASN A 130 26.59 -10.10 9.23
N GLN A 131 26.38 -11.40 9.42
CA GLN A 131 27.41 -12.35 9.80
C GLN A 131 28.40 -12.56 8.64
N CYS A 132 29.32 -11.62 8.45
CA CYS A 132 30.64 -11.93 7.91
C CYS A 132 31.65 -12.29 9.03
N VAL A 133 31.20 -12.32 10.29
CA VAL A 133 32.03 -12.71 11.45
C VAL A 133 32.00 -14.23 11.69
N GLY A 134 30.94 -14.92 11.25
CA GLY A 134 30.78 -16.38 11.41
C GLY A 134 31.68 -17.20 10.48
N CYS A 135 31.71 -16.86 9.19
CA CYS A 135 32.59 -17.51 8.21
C CYS A 135 34.07 -17.26 8.52
N THR A 136 34.45 -16.05 8.93
CA THR A 136 35.86 -15.79 9.28
C THR A 136 36.27 -16.54 10.54
N ARG A 137 35.45 -16.66 11.58
CA ARG A 137 35.85 -17.41 12.78
C ARG A 137 36.10 -18.90 12.48
N SER A 138 35.19 -19.59 11.78
CA SER A 138 35.35 -21.02 11.44
C SER A 138 36.45 -21.29 10.41
N PHE A 139 36.65 -20.38 9.44
CA PHE A 139 37.73 -20.50 8.45
C PHE A 139 39.09 -20.27 9.10
N PHE A 140 39.23 -19.26 9.98
CA PHE A 140 40.50 -18.98 10.65
C PHE A 140 40.83 -19.97 11.79
N THR A 141 39.86 -20.45 12.58
CA THR A 141 40.16 -21.44 13.63
C THR A 141 40.55 -22.80 13.06
N LYS A 142 39.92 -23.25 11.97
CA LYS A 142 40.29 -24.51 11.30
C LYS A 142 41.60 -24.41 10.49
N SER A 143 41.89 -23.27 9.86
CA SER A 143 43.10 -23.14 9.04
C SER A 143 44.36 -22.73 9.81
N PHE A 144 44.26 -22.14 11.01
CA PHE A 144 45.43 -21.66 11.76
C PHE A 144 45.65 -22.29 13.15
N LEU A 145 44.64 -22.92 13.77
CA LEU A 145 44.72 -23.41 15.15
C LEU A 145 44.51 -24.91 15.34
N SER A 146 43.91 -25.63 14.38
CA SER A 146 43.99 -27.10 14.34
C SER A 146 45.23 -27.56 13.57
N GLY A 147 45.88 -28.61 14.04
CA GLY A 147 47.13 -29.16 13.46
C GLY A 147 47.02 -29.64 12.01
N ASP A 148 45.81 -29.71 11.46
CA ASP A 148 45.55 -30.00 10.04
C ASP A 148 45.34 -28.69 9.28
N ALA A 149 46.40 -27.90 9.13
CA ALA A 149 46.41 -26.85 8.12
C ALA A 149 46.33 -27.55 6.76
N ALA A 150 45.24 -27.39 6.02
CA ALA A 150 45.22 -27.70 4.60
C ALA A 150 46.30 -26.84 3.94
N VAL A 151 47.43 -27.49 3.67
CA VAL A 151 48.61 -26.92 3.03
C VAL A 151 48.18 -26.43 1.67
N LEU A 152 48.00 -25.11 1.53
CA LEU A 152 48.23 -24.48 0.23
C LEU A 152 49.69 -24.81 -0.10
N ALA A 153 49.88 -25.70 -1.07
CA ALA A 153 51.19 -26.18 -1.48
C ALA A 153 52.11 -24.97 -1.70
N PRO A 154 53.26 -24.88 -0.99
CA PRO A 154 54.21 -23.81 -1.25
C PRO A 154 54.70 -23.96 -2.69
N SER A 155 54.65 -22.88 -3.48
CA SER A 155 55.50 -22.81 -4.66
C SER A 155 56.93 -22.97 -4.17
N SER A 156 57.61 -23.98 -4.69
CA SER A 156 58.93 -24.46 -4.27
C SER A 156 59.90 -23.31 -3.94
N GLY A 157 60.25 -23.14 -2.66
CA GLY A 157 61.36 -22.28 -2.23
C GLY A 157 61.20 -21.49 -0.93
N GLU A 158 60.02 -21.38 -0.32
CA GLU A 158 59.83 -20.53 0.88
C GLU A 158 59.75 -21.33 2.20
N GLU A 159 60.52 -20.88 3.21
CA GLU A 159 60.46 -21.41 4.57
C GLU A 159 59.10 -21.14 5.25
N SER A 160 58.63 -22.08 6.06
CA SER A 160 57.37 -21.93 6.79
C SER A 160 57.45 -20.76 7.79
N ALA A 161 56.55 -19.79 7.65
CA ALA A 161 56.49 -18.62 8.54
C ALA A 161 56.37 -19.01 10.02
N SER A 162 57.09 -18.31 10.90
CA SER A 162 57.12 -18.62 12.34
C SER A 162 55.74 -18.46 13.00
N PRO A 163 55.45 -19.19 14.11
CA PRO A 163 54.17 -19.11 14.80
C PRO A 163 53.76 -17.68 15.22
N ARG A 164 54.74 -16.83 15.58
CA ARG A 164 54.52 -15.42 15.92
C ARG A 164 54.09 -14.59 14.70
N HIS A 165 54.65 -14.88 13.53
CA HIS A 165 54.29 -14.19 12.29
C HIS A 165 52.84 -14.54 11.87
N ARG A 166 52.45 -15.82 11.98
CA ARG A 166 51.08 -16.28 11.70
C ARG A 166 50.05 -15.66 12.65
N ALA A 167 50.36 -15.57 13.94
CA ALA A 167 49.50 -14.92 14.93
C ALA A 167 49.33 -13.41 14.68
N SER A 168 50.39 -12.74 14.23
CA SER A 168 50.34 -11.31 13.87
C SER A 168 49.44 -11.06 12.65
N VAL A 169 49.58 -11.87 11.59
CA VAL A 169 48.74 -11.78 10.38
C VAL A 169 47.27 -12.08 10.70
N ALA A 170 46.99 -13.10 11.53
CA ALA A 170 45.64 -13.40 11.99
C ALA A 170 45.03 -12.25 12.81
N SER A 171 45.81 -11.61 13.68
CA SER A 171 45.39 -10.44 14.45
C SER A 171 45.11 -9.22 13.56
N MET A 172 45.96 -8.99 12.55
CA MET A 172 45.75 -7.92 11.56
C MET A 172 44.50 -8.17 10.72
N ALA A 173 44.32 -9.39 10.20
CA ALA A 173 43.14 -9.79 9.43
C ALA A 173 41.85 -9.67 10.27
N TRP A 174 41.88 -10.09 11.53
CA TRP A 174 40.76 -9.90 12.45
C TRP A 174 40.45 -8.42 12.70
N ARG A 175 41.48 -7.58 12.87
CA ARG A 175 41.30 -6.13 13.01
C ARG A 175 40.68 -5.51 11.75
N SER A 176 41.14 -5.86 10.56
CA SER A 176 40.58 -5.32 9.31
C SER A 176 39.18 -5.87 9.01
N THR A 177 38.88 -7.14 9.29
CA THR A 177 37.50 -7.67 9.21
C THR A 177 36.59 -7.01 10.23
N ARG A 178 37.05 -6.74 11.46
CA ARG A 178 36.24 -6.07 12.49
C ARG A 178 35.98 -4.61 12.14
N LEU A 179 36.98 -3.91 11.59
CA LEU A 179 36.81 -2.54 11.11
C LEU A 179 35.87 -2.48 9.90
N ASN A 180 36.01 -3.40 8.94
CA ASN A 180 35.11 -3.50 7.78
C ASN A 180 33.71 -3.98 8.13
N ALA A 181 33.56 -4.86 9.12
CA ALA A 181 32.25 -5.25 9.64
C ALA A 181 31.59 -4.07 10.36
N ALA A 182 32.35 -3.30 11.15
CA ALA A 182 31.82 -2.09 11.80
C ALA A 182 31.42 -0.99 10.80
N SER A 183 32.11 -0.86 9.66
CA SER A 183 31.79 0.11 8.60
C SER A 183 30.78 -0.40 7.56
N ASN A 184 30.60 -1.71 7.40
CA ASN A 184 29.60 -2.34 6.52
C ASN A 184 28.37 -2.88 7.26
N LEU A 185 28.14 -2.47 8.52
CA LEU A 185 26.85 -2.62 9.21
C LEU A 185 25.84 -1.66 8.57
N ILE A 186 25.43 -1.93 7.33
CA ILE A 186 24.16 -1.42 6.84
C ILE A 186 23.12 -2.20 7.64
N SER A 187 22.65 -1.62 8.74
CA SER A 187 21.44 -2.10 9.39
C SER A 187 20.38 -2.18 8.29
N THR A 188 19.88 -3.35 7.98
CA THR A 188 18.90 -3.49 6.90
C THR A 188 17.52 -3.13 7.43
N GLN A 189 17.37 -1.91 7.96
CA GLN A 189 16.12 -1.35 8.49
C GLN A 189 15.20 -0.88 7.34
N VAL A 190 15.27 -1.60 6.22
CA VAL A 190 14.45 -1.45 5.02
C VAL A 190 13.93 -2.84 4.69
N ALA A 191 12.63 -2.95 4.45
CA ALA A 191 12.04 -4.19 4.02
C ALA A 191 10.96 -3.98 2.96
N VAL A 192 10.81 -4.98 2.09
CA VAL A 192 9.81 -4.98 1.02
C VAL A 192 9.02 -6.30 1.04
N VAL A 193 7.70 -6.21 1.16
CA VAL A 193 6.83 -7.39 1.14
C VAL A 193 5.77 -7.20 0.07
N SER A 194 5.59 -8.21 -0.78
CA SER A 194 4.48 -8.27 -1.71
C SER A 194 3.43 -9.26 -1.24
N ALA A 195 2.18 -8.99 -1.62
CA ALA A 195 1.10 -9.97 -1.59
C ALA A 195 0.44 -10.02 -2.96
N TYR A 196 -0.08 -11.18 -3.34
CA TYR A 196 -0.85 -11.35 -4.56
C TYR A 196 -1.94 -12.39 -4.34
N ASN A 197 -2.74 -12.68 -5.38
CA ASN A 197 -3.82 -13.65 -5.35
C ASN A 197 -4.96 -13.23 -4.42
N THR A 198 -5.30 -11.94 -4.36
CA THR A 198 -6.44 -11.42 -3.57
C THR A 198 -7.69 -11.27 -4.41
N SER A 199 -8.85 -11.56 -3.82
CA SER A 199 -10.14 -11.61 -4.52
C SER A 199 -10.99 -10.33 -4.45
N THR A 200 -10.70 -9.44 -3.50
CA THR A 200 -11.47 -8.21 -3.23
C THR A 200 -10.56 -7.02 -2.97
N SER A 201 -11.15 -5.82 -2.91
CA SER A 201 -10.40 -4.56 -2.77
C SER A 201 -9.68 -4.45 -1.42
N SER A 202 -8.49 -3.85 -1.41
CA SER A 202 -7.76 -3.48 -0.19
C SER A 202 -8.22 -2.17 0.47
N GLY A 203 -9.31 -1.54 0.03
CA GLY A 203 -9.75 -0.27 0.65
C GLY A 203 -8.79 0.89 0.43
N GLN A 204 -8.71 1.80 1.41
CA GLN A 204 -7.76 2.91 1.39
C GLN A 204 -6.34 2.43 1.70
N LEU A 205 -5.35 2.82 0.90
CA LEU A 205 -3.97 2.42 1.16
C LEU A 205 -3.34 3.20 2.32
N ALA A 206 -3.87 4.40 2.62
CA ALA A 206 -3.49 5.20 3.77
C ALA A 206 -3.55 4.42 5.08
N PHE A 207 -4.53 3.52 5.26
CA PHE A 207 -4.69 2.73 6.49
C PHE A 207 -3.41 1.95 6.83
N TYR A 208 -2.88 1.21 5.84
CA TYR A 208 -1.67 0.40 6.01
C TYR A 208 -0.45 1.28 6.21
N ALA A 209 -0.28 2.31 5.37
CA ALA A 209 0.88 3.18 5.43
C ALA A 209 0.94 3.94 6.77
N GLU A 210 -0.17 4.52 7.22
CA GLU A 210 -0.26 5.25 8.48
C GLU A 210 -0.06 4.34 9.69
N ARG A 211 -0.57 3.10 9.65
CA ARG A 211 -0.32 2.10 10.70
C ARG A 211 1.17 1.87 10.89
N GLN A 212 1.94 1.75 9.80
CA GLN A 212 3.39 1.59 9.90
C GLN A 212 4.11 2.89 10.28
N ALA A 213 3.61 4.05 9.83
CA ALA A 213 4.13 5.35 10.27
C ALA A 213 3.93 5.61 11.77
N LYS A 214 2.84 5.13 12.37
CA LYS A 214 2.64 5.17 13.83
C LYS A 214 3.67 4.32 14.59
N ARG A 215 4.28 3.33 13.93
CA ARG A 215 5.39 2.51 14.46
C ARG A 215 6.77 3.12 14.22
N GLY A 216 6.84 4.35 13.68
CA GLY A 216 8.09 5.05 13.43
C GLY A 216 8.74 4.75 12.07
N LEU A 217 8.01 4.14 11.14
CA LEU A 217 8.53 3.76 9.82
C LEU A 217 7.97 4.65 8.70
N VAL A 218 8.79 5.04 7.73
CA VAL A 218 8.28 5.52 6.45
C VAL A 218 7.71 4.32 5.69
N CYS A 219 6.51 4.44 5.15
CA CYS A 219 5.86 3.36 4.41
C CYS A 219 5.36 3.83 3.05
N LEU A 220 5.70 3.08 2.01
CA LEU A 220 5.11 3.14 0.67
C LEU A 220 4.22 1.92 0.48
N ALA A 221 2.96 2.13 0.13
CA ALA A 221 1.99 1.09 -0.18
C ALA A 221 1.48 1.27 -1.61
N LEU A 222 1.47 0.19 -2.40
CA LEU A 222 1.00 0.15 -3.78
C LEU A 222 -0.01 -0.98 -3.95
N ALA A 223 -1.01 -0.81 -4.82
CA ALA A 223 -1.93 -1.88 -5.19
C ALA A 223 -2.30 -1.80 -6.67
N ASN A 224 -2.39 -2.94 -7.36
CA ASN A 224 -2.98 -2.98 -8.70
C ASN A 224 -4.48 -3.31 -8.62
N SER A 225 -5.22 -2.98 -9.68
CA SER A 225 -6.65 -3.31 -9.78
C SER A 225 -7.03 -3.69 -11.22
N PRO A 226 -8.26 -4.20 -11.45
CA PRO A 226 -8.75 -4.53 -12.79
C PRO A 226 -8.71 -3.34 -13.76
N GLU A 227 -8.58 -3.64 -15.06
CA GLU A 227 -8.38 -2.66 -16.13
C GLU A 227 -9.60 -1.76 -16.38
N PHE A 228 -9.60 -0.57 -15.79
CA PHE A 228 -10.61 0.47 -16.01
C PHE A 228 -10.02 1.78 -16.52
N VAL A 229 -8.69 1.89 -16.58
CA VAL A 229 -8.00 3.15 -16.82
C VAL A 229 -7.19 3.07 -18.11
N ALA A 230 -7.36 4.05 -18.98
CA ALA A 230 -6.62 4.16 -20.22
C ALA A 230 -5.22 4.78 -20.00
N PRO A 231 -4.19 4.31 -20.72
CA PRO A 231 -2.90 4.99 -20.74
C PRO A 231 -3.03 6.37 -21.39
N SER A 232 -2.04 7.24 -21.18
CA SER A 232 -2.00 8.53 -21.86
C SER A 232 -1.94 8.34 -23.38
N ALA A 233 -2.69 9.15 -24.12
CA ALA A 233 -2.86 9.08 -25.58
C ALA A 233 -3.54 7.79 -26.11
N GLY A 234 -3.98 6.89 -25.23
CA GLY A 234 -4.91 5.80 -25.55
C GLY A 234 -6.28 6.05 -24.94
N ALA A 235 -7.26 5.26 -25.34
CA ALA A 235 -8.62 5.31 -24.78
C ALA A 235 -9.18 3.94 -24.37
N SER A 236 -8.48 2.85 -24.68
CA SER A 236 -8.82 1.51 -24.20
C SER A 236 -8.26 1.28 -22.79
N PRO A 237 -9.00 0.59 -21.91
CA PRO A 237 -8.53 0.32 -20.56
C PRO A 237 -7.36 -0.68 -20.56
N VAL A 238 -6.30 -0.33 -19.84
CA VAL A 238 -5.09 -1.16 -19.66
C VAL A 238 -4.70 -1.25 -18.18
N PHE A 239 -4.83 -0.15 -17.45
CA PHE A 239 -4.44 -0.09 -16.04
C PHE A 239 -5.64 -0.21 -15.13
N GLY A 240 -5.38 -0.61 -13.88
CA GLY A 240 -6.31 -0.31 -12.81
C GLY A 240 -6.28 1.16 -12.40
N THR A 241 -7.10 1.48 -11.40
CA THR A 241 -7.01 2.78 -10.71
C THR A 241 -5.67 2.95 -9.98
N ASN A 242 -4.97 1.83 -9.74
CA ASN A 242 -3.55 1.70 -9.39
C ASN A 242 -3.09 2.69 -8.32
N PRO A 243 -3.70 2.67 -7.12
CA PRO A 243 -3.36 3.62 -6.09
C PRO A 243 -1.95 3.44 -5.54
N LEU A 244 -1.43 4.54 -5.01
CA LEU A 244 -0.23 4.58 -4.19
C LEU A 244 -0.50 5.41 -2.94
N ALA A 245 0.07 4.98 -1.82
CA ALA A 245 0.09 5.75 -0.59
C ALA A 245 1.49 5.84 0.01
N VAL A 246 1.79 6.99 0.61
CA VAL A 246 3.02 7.24 1.36
C VAL A 246 2.63 7.82 2.70
N ALA A 247 3.17 7.23 3.77
CA ALA A 247 3.07 7.79 5.11
C ALA A 247 4.45 7.96 5.75
N VAL A 248 4.58 9.02 6.54
CA VAL A 248 5.83 9.40 7.20
C VAL A 248 5.55 9.72 8.68
N PRO A 249 6.32 9.17 9.63
CA PRO A 249 6.16 9.47 11.05
C PRO A 249 6.38 10.97 11.32
N ARG A 250 5.57 11.52 12.23
CA ARG A 250 5.75 12.87 12.78
C ARG A 250 5.65 12.79 14.29
N LYS A 251 6.76 12.98 15.00
CA LYS A 251 6.80 12.88 16.46
C LYS A 251 5.75 13.77 17.14
N GLY A 252 4.87 13.16 17.93
CA GLY A 252 3.81 13.86 18.68
C GLY A 252 2.65 14.39 17.81
N GLN A 253 2.58 14.03 16.54
CA GLN A 253 1.49 14.42 15.63
C GLN A 253 0.99 13.19 14.87
N ALA A 254 -0.20 13.28 14.24
CA ALA A 254 -0.61 12.28 13.26
C ALA A 254 0.47 12.15 12.16
N PRO A 255 0.67 11.00 11.51
CA PRO A 255 1.61 10.90 10.38
C PRO A 255 1.30 11.89 9.26
N PHE A 256 2.31 12.25 8.46
CA PHE A 256 2.03 12.73 7.11
C PHE A 256 1.46 11.54 6.34
N SER A 257 0.38 11.76 5.57
CA SER A 257 -0.30 10.70 4.84
C SER A 257 -0.80 11.21 3.50
N PHE A 258 -0.33 10.59 2.43
CA PHE A 258 -0.75 10.88 1.08
C PHE A 258 -1.22 9.59 0.43
N ASP A 259 -2.46 9.54 -0.02
CA ASP A 259 -3.08 8.38 -0.68
C ASP A 259 -3.89 8.88 -1.88
N MET A 260 -3.61 8.31 -3.05
CA MET A 260 -4.28 8.69 -4.30
C MET A 260 -4.34 7.53 -5.28
N ALA A 261 -5.42 7.50 -6.06
CA ALA A 261 -5.47 6.75 -7.30
C ALA A 261 -4.63 7.46 -8.39
N THR A 262 -4.07 6.69 -9.34
CA THR A 262 -3.44 7.26 -10.53
C THR A 262 -4.43 7.56 -11.67
N SER A 263 -5.71 7.28 -11.42
CA SER A 263 -6.84 7.67 -12.28
C SER A 263 -7.31 9.08 -11.95
N ALA A 264 -7.93 9.76 -12.93
CA ALA A 264 -8.52 11.09 -12.77
C ALA A 264 -9.74 11.08 -11.85
N VAL A 265 -10.41 9.93 -11.72
CA VAL A 265 -11.51 9.68 -10.78
C VAL A 265 -11.45 8.21 -10.34
N ALA A 266 -11.75 7.94 -9.07
CA ALA A 266 -11.83 6.57 -8.58
C ALA A 266 -13.02 5.82 -9.22
N LEU A 267 -12.90 4.49 -9.40
CA LEU A 267 -13.96 3.66 -9.97
C LEU A 267 -15.30 3.77 -9.21
N PHE A 268 -15.25 3.80 -7.88
CA PHE A 268 -16.45 4.02 -7.07
C PHE A 268 -17.10 5.37 -7.34
N GLY A 269 -16.33 6.41 -7.68
CA GLY A 269 -16.88 7.69 -8.12
C GLY A 269 -17.69 7.57 -9.41
N VAL A 270 -17.26 6.72 -10.35
CA VAL A 270 -18.00 6.41 -11.58
C VAL A 270 -19.27 5.61 -11.28
N LEU A 271 -19.17 4.60 -10.42
CA LEU A 271 -20.33 3.80 -10.00
C LEU A 271 -21.39 4.67 -9.29
N THR A 272 -20.97 5.57 -8.39
CA THR A 272 -21.86 6.53 -7.73
C THR A 272 -22.48 7.50 -8.72
N ALA A 273 -21.72 8.04 -9.67
CA ALA A 273 -22.23 8.92 -10.72
C ALA A 273 -23.31 8.22 -11.56
N LYS A 274 -23.11 6.95 -11.93
CA LYS A 274 -24.12 6.14 -12.62
C LYS A 274 -25.37 5.93 -11.76
N ALA A 275 -25.20 5.55 -10.50
CA ALA A 275 -26.33 5.28 -9.59
C ALA A 275 -27.18 6.54 -9.31
N THR A 276 -26.55 7.72 -9.30
CA THR A 276 -27.21 9.00 -8.99
C THR A 276 -27.64 9.78 -10.24
N GLY A 277 -27.25 9.34 -11.44
CA GLY A 277 -27.44 10.08 -12.69
C GLY A 277 -26.63 11.38 -12.78
N ALA A 278 -25.67 11.61 -11.87
CA ALA A 278 -24.84 12.79 -11.88
C ALA A 278 -23.76 12.69 -12.98
N PRO A 279 -23.46 13.78 -13.72
CA PRO A 279 -22.40 13.77 -14.71
C PRO A 279 -21.01 13.72 -14.05
N LEU A 280 -20.07 13.01 -14.68
CA LEU A 280 -18.65 13.08 -14.36
C LEU A 280 -18.07 14.45 -14.77
N ALA A 281 -16.96 14.84 -14.14
CA ALA A 281 -16.22 16.02 -14.57
C ALA A 281 -15.67 15.84 -16.00
N GLU A 282 -15.60 16.92 -16.76
CA GLU A 282 -15.06 16.87 -18.12
C GLU A 282 -13.59 16.43 -18.14
N GLY A 283 -13.22 15.60 -19.11
CA GLY A 283 -11.83 15.15 -19.32
C GLY A 283 -11.36 14.02 -18.40
N VAL A 284 -12.23 13.46 -17.56
CA VAL A 284 -11.85 12.36 -16.64
C VAL A 284 -12.11 10.97 -17.18
N ALA A 285 -12.81 10.83 -18.30
CA ALA A 285 -13.16 9.53 -18.87
C ALA A 285 -13.44 9.59 -20.39
N TYR A 286 -13.45 8.41 -20.99
CA TYR A 286 -13.71 8.14 -22.39
C TYR A 286 -14.83 7.09 -22.54
N ASP A 287 -15.61 7.19 -23.61
CA ASP A 287 -16.55 6.15 -24.04
C ASP A 287 -15.83 5.02 -24.81
N ALA A 288 -16.58 4.00 -25.23
CA ALA A 288 -16.06 2.85 -25.99
C ALA A 288 -15.44 3.22 -27.35
N SER A 289 -15.79 4.38 -27.92
CA SER A 289 -15.18 4.90 -29.16
C SER A 289 -13.89 5.68 -28.91
N GLY A 290 -13.56 5.90 -27.63
CA GLY A 290 -12.42 6.68 -27.18
C GLY A 290 -12.65 8.19 -27.14
N LYS A 291 -13.90 8.64 -27.25
CA LYS A 291 -14.25 10.06 -27.16
C LYS A 291 -14.46 10.45 -25.69
N VAL A 292 -14.02 11.65 -25.31
CA VAL A 292 -14.24 12.18 -23.96
C VAL A 292 -15.73 12.20 -23.63
N THR A 293 -16.09 11.68 -22.46
CA THR A 293 -17.47 11.60 -21.99
C THR A 293 -17.61 12.03 -20.54
N THR A 294 -18.78 12.57 -20.20
CA THR A 294 -19.21 12.83 -18.81
C THR A 294 -20.25 11.81 -18.34
N ASP A 295 -20.63 10.86 -19.19
CA ASP A 295 -21.63 9.83 -18.88
C ASP A 295 -20.97 8.62 -18.23
N ALA A 296 -21.26 8.38 -16.95
CA ALA A 296 -20.75 7.22 -16.22
C ALA A 296 -21.23 5.87 -16.79
N GLY A 297 -22.41 5.83 -17.43
CA GLY A 297 -22.90 4.65 -18.14
C GLY A 297 -21.97 4.26 -19.29
N ALA A 298 -21.64 5.23 -20.15
CA ALA A 298 -20.72 5.04 -21.28
C ALA A 298 -19.30 4.63 -20.85
N VAL A 299 -18.84 5.05 -19.67
CA VAL A 299 -17.54 4.61 -19.12
C VAL A 299 -17.58 3.13 -18.75
N LEU A 300 -18.67 2.67 -18.11
CA LEU A 300 -18.79 1.27 -17.68
C LEU A 300 -19.15 0.34 -18.85
N ASP A 301 -19.76 0.86 -19.91
CA ASP A 301 -20.14 0.12 -21.12
C ASP A 301 -19.02 0.17 -22.18
N GLY A 302 -17.87 -0.41 -21.84
CA GLY A 302 -16.72 -0.55 -22.75
C GLY A 302 -15.81 0.68 -22.87
N GLY A 303 -16.09 1.76 -22.13
CA GLY A 303 -15.22 2.94 -22.02
C GLY A 303 -14.04 2.76 -21.06
N ALA A 304 -13.42 3.88 -20.68
CA ALA A 304 -12.29 3.91 -19.77
C ALA A 304 -12.18 5.22 -18.98
N ILE A 305 -11.55 5.16 -17.81
CA ILE A 305 -11.19 6.32 -17.00
C ILE A 305 -9.85 6.87 -17.48
N ALA A 306 -9.71 8.20 -17.52
CA ALA A 306 -8.43 8.85 -17.83
C ALA A 306 -7.46 8.79 -16.64
N THR A 307 -6.17 8.94 -16.90
CA THR A 307 -5.16 9.13 -15.84
C THR A 307 -5.12 10.58 -15.37
N PHE A 308 -4.82 10.82 -14.09
CA PHE A 308 -4.64 12.21 -13.62
C PHE A 308 -3.40 12.83 -14.27
N GLY A 309 -3.44 14.13 -14.60
CA GLY A 309 -2.26 14.83 -15.12
C GLY A 309 -1.69 14.24 -16.43
N GLY A 310 -2.49 13.49 -17.20
CA GLY A 310 -2.09 12.90 -18.49
C GLY A 310 -0.92 11.93 -18.36
N HIS A 311 0.14 12.13 -19.16
CA HIS A 311 1.28 11.22 -19.22
C HIS A 311 1.99 10.99 -17.88
N LYS A 312 1.92 11.92 -16.91
CA LYS A 312 2.51 11.73 -15.58
C LYS A 312 1.74 10.72 -14.74
N GLY A 313 0.40 10.82 -14.70
CA GLY A 313 -0.42 9.82 -14.03
C GLY A 313 -0.37 8.47 -14.74
N ALA A 314 -0.27 8.45 -16.08
CA ALA A 314 -0.05 7.23 -16.83
C ALA A 314 1.31 6.57 -16.51
N GLY A 315 2.37 7.36 -16.36
CA GLY A 315 3.67 6.87 -15.91
C GLY A 315 3.61 6.24 -14.51
N LEU A 316 2.95 6.91 -13.56
CA LEU A 316 2.75 6.36 -12.22
C LEU A 316 1.86 5.12 -12.21
N ALA A 317 0.77 5.11 -13.00
CA ALA A 317 -0.10 3.94 -13.15
C ALA A 317 0.67 2.73 -13.65
N LEU A 318 1.57 2.93 -14.62
CA LEU A 318 2.45 1.89 -15.14
C LEU A 318 3.48 1.42 -14.09
N CYS A 319 4.08 2.33 -13.32
CA CYS A 319 4.95 1.95 -12.21
C CYS A 319 4.23 1.05 -11.21
N VAL A 320 3.02 1.42 -10.79
CA VAL A 320 2.21 0.60 -9.87
C VAL A 320 1.84 -0.74 -10.50
N GLU A 321 1.51 -0.78 -11.79
CA GLU A 321 1.21 -2.05 -12.46
C GLU A 321 2.40 -3.01 -12.49
N LEU A 322 3.60 -2.48 -12.72
CA LEU A 322 4.83 -3.28 -12.72
C LEU A 322 5.22 -3.73 -11.31
N LEU A 323 5.00 -2.90 -10.29
CA LEU A 323 5.44 -3.16 -8.91
C LEU A 323 4.43 -3.97 -8.08
N ALA A 324 3.15 -3.64 -8.16
CA ALA A 324 2.08 -4.29 -7.42
C ALA A 324 1.33 -5.35 -8.24
N GLY A 325 1.48 -5.37 -9.57
CA GLY A 325 1.02 -6.45 -10.43
C GLY A 325 2.15 -7.43 -10.76
N ALA A 326 3.03 -7.06 -11.69
CA ALA A 326 4.02 -8.00 -12.23
C ALA A 326 5.03 -8.50 -11.19
N LEU A 327 5.63 -7.61 -10.40
CA LEU A 327 6.63 -7.97 -9.39
C LEU A 327 6.01 -8.75 -8.21
N SER A 328 4.76 -8.46 -7.85
CA SER A 328 4.10 -9.13 -6.72
C SER A 328 3.67 -10.57 -7.04
N GLY A 329 3.46 -10.90 -8.33
CA GLY A 329 2.82 -12.14 -8.78
C GLY A 329 1.33 -11.99 -9.09
N GLY A 330 0.80 -10.76 -9.06
CA GLY A 330 -0.57 -10.44 -9.42
C GLY A 330 -0.85 -10.57 -10.92
N ALA A 331 -2.12 -10.70 -11.28
CA ALA A 331 -2.57 -10.74 -12.66
C ALA A 331 -2.24 -9.44 -13.39
N VAL A 332 -1.73 -9.58 -14.61
CA VAL A 332 -1.37 -8.49 -15.52
C VAL A 332 -2.08 -8.65 -16.86
N VAL A 333 -2.21 -7.55 -17.61
CA VAL A 333 -2.84 -7.55 -18.93
C VAL A 333 -2.10 -8.50 -19.87
N GLY A 334 -2.86 -9.33 -20.61
CA GLY A 334 -2.33 -10.20 -21.67
C GLY A 334 -1.90 -11.60 -21.22
N GLN A 335 -1.94 -11.90 -19.91
CA GLN A 335 -1.74 -13.27 -19.40
C GLN A 335 -3.08 -14.00 -19.21
N GLU A 336 -4.09 -13.28 -18.71
CA GLU A 336 -5.48 -13.71 -18.56
C GLU A 336 -6.39 -12.47 -18.76
N VAL A 337 -7.72 -12.65 -18.79
CA VAL A 337 -8.63 -11.51 -18.62
C VAL A 337 -8.45 -11.03 -17.18
N LYS A 338 -7.57 -10.05 -16.98
CA LYS A 338 -7.14 -9.57 -15.66
C LYS A 338 -8.32 -9.11 -14.80
N LYS A 339 -9.40 -8.60 -15.42
CA LYS A 339 -10.71 -8.38 -14.78
C LYS A 339 -11.30 -9.60 -14.09
N ASP A 340 -11.21 -10.76 -14.72
CA ASP A 340 -11.86 -12.00 -14.29
C ASP A 340 -10.95 -12.87 -13.41
N ALA A 341 -9.63 -12.70 -13.54
CA ALA A 341 -8.63 -13.50 -12.84
C ALA A 341 -8.69 -13.39 -11.31
N LYS A 342 -9.26 -12.30 -10.76
CA LYS A 342 -9.34 -12.02 -9.30
C LYS A 342 -8.05 -12.35 -8.54
N ASN A 343 -6.92 -12.03 -9.16
CA ASN A 343 -5.59 -12.16 -8.60
C ASN A 343 -4.97 -10.76 -8.58
N TRP A 344 -5.34 -9.95 -7.59
CA TRP A 344 -4.74 -8.61 -7.43
C TRP A 344 -3.57 -8.69 -6.46
N GLY A 345 -2.69 -7.70 -6.56
CA GLY A 345 -1.47 -7.67 -5.79
C GLY A 345 -1.16 -6.30 -5.19
N HIS A 346 -0.24 -6.36 -4.23
CA HIS A 346 0.16 -5.29 -3.34
C HIS A 346 1.67 -5.31 -3.18
N LEU A 347 2.23 -4.14 -2.90
CA LEU A 347 3.63 -4.00 -2.50
C LEU A 347 3.72 -3.01 -1.35
N PHE A 348 4.40 -3.40 -0.28
CA PHE A 348 4.69 -2.57 0.87
C PHE A 348 6.19 -2.45 1.05
N LEU A 349 6.69 -1.22 1.13
CA LEU A 349 8.08 -0.92 1.45
C LEU A 349 8.11 -0.09 2.72
N CYS A 350 8.83 -0.59 3.73
CA CYS A 350 9.01 0.09 5.01
C CYS A 350 10.48 0.44 5.21
N VAL A 351 10.74 1.65 5.69
CA VAL A 351 12.08 2.19 5.97
C VAL A 351 12.08 2.81 7.36
N LYS A 352 12.99 2.40 8.22
CA LYS A 352 13.24 3.13 9.47
C LYS A 352 14.10 4.37 9.19
N PRO A 353 13.62 5.60 9.46
CA PRO A 353 14.31 6.80 9.00
C PRO A 353 15.70 7.02 9.63
N ASP A 354 15.86 6.63 10.89
CA ASP A 354 17.12 6.75 11.64
C ASP A 354 18.23 5.85 11.08
N ALA A 355 17.91 4.89 10.20
CA ALA A 355 18.88 4.09 9.47
C ALA A 355 19.61 4.89 8.39
N LEU A 356 19.01 6.00 7.92
CA LEU A 356 19.52 6.79 6.81
C LEU A 356 20.00 8.17 7.27
N VAL A 357 19.33 8.75 8.27
CA VAL A 357 19.62 10.12 8.68
C VAL A 357 19.26 10.36 10.15
N ASP A 358 20.19 11.01 10.85
CA ASP A 358 19.90 11.60 12.15
C ASP A 358 18.94 12.79 12.01
N GLU A 359 18.22 13.08 13.10
CA GLU A 359 17.30 14.23 13.19
C GLU A 359 16.18 14.23 12.14
N PHE A 360 15.76 13.06 11.67
CA PHE A 360 14.67 12.93 10.70
C PHE A 360 13.41 13.67 11.14
N ASP A 361 13.01 13.53 12.41
CA ASP A 361 11.82 14.19 12.98
C ASP A 361 11.87 15.72 12.82
N ALA A 362 13.03 16.33 13.10
CA ALA A 362 13.20 17.78 13.01
C ALA A 362 13.11 18.26 11.55
N LYS A 363 13.72 17.51 10.62
CA LYS A 363 13.67 17.81 9.18
C LYS A 363 12.26 17.65 8.61
N ALA A 364 11.56 16.57 8.97
CA ALA A 364 10.18 16.33 8.55
C ALA A 364 9.24 17.42 9.09
N ALA A 365 9.40 17.83 10.36
CA ALA A 365 8.66 18.93 10.97
C ALA A 365 8.91 20.25 10.24
N ALA A 366 10.16 20.57 9.89
CA ALA A 366 10.51 21.79 9.17
C ALA A 366 9.85 21.87 7.79
N VAL A 367 9.85 20.76 7.02
CA VAL A 367 9.18 20.68 5.71
C VAL A 367 7.66 20.84 5.87
N CYS A 368 7.05 20.13 6.81
CA CYS A 368 5.60 20.25 7.06
C CYS A 368 5.22 21.67 7.50
N LYS A 369 6.04 22.31 8.33
CA LYS A 369 5.83 23.70 8.76
C LYS A 369 5.92 24.65 7.57
N ALA A 370 6.92 24.51 6.70
CA ALA A 370 7.05 25.35 5.51
C ALA A 370 5.82 25.26 4.58
N VAL A 371 5.23 24.08 4.43
CA VAL A 371 3.97 23.89 3.68
C VAL A 371 2.82 24.67 4.33
N LYS A 372 2.69 24.60 5.66
CA LYS A 372 1.66 25.34 6.42
C LYS A 372 1.86 26.85 6.36
N ASP A 373 3.10 27.31 6.52
CA ASP A 373 3.47 28.72 6.45
C ASP A 373 3.18 29.32 5.06
N ALA A 374 3.27 28.50 4.00
CA ALA A 374 2.88 28.87 2.65
C ALA A 374 1.35 28.88 2.41
N GLY A 375 0.53 28.63 3.45
CA GLY A 375 -0.93 28.64 3.39
C GLY A 375 -1.55 27.35 2.85
N ALA A 376 -0.77 26.28 2.69
CA ALA A 376 -1.26 24.98 2.25
C ALA A 376 -1.49 24.02 3.42
N ARG A 377 -2.31 22.98 3.18
CA ARG A 377 -2.51 21.89 4.15
C ARG A 377 -1.48 20.79 3.92
N VAL A 378 -0.99 20.20 5.00
CA VAL A 378 -0.16 18.99 4.91
C VAL A 378 -1.08 17.79 4.67
N PRO A 379 -0.81 16.94 3.67
CA PRO A 379 -1.54 15.69 3.46
C PRO A 379 -1.65 14.86 4.76
N GLY A 380 -2.86 14.37 5.02
CA GLY A 380 -3.20 13.63 6.25
C GLY A 380 -3.80 14.48 7.37
N ASP A 381 -3.46 15.78 7.48
CA ASP A 381 -3.91 16.63 8.60
C ASP A 381 -5.45 16.71 8.70
N ARG A 382 -6.14 16.88 7.56
CA ARG A 382 -7.62 16.94 7.54
C ARG A 382 -8.22 15.60 7.99
N SER A 383 -7.82 14.50 7.37
CA SER A 383 -8.40 13.19 7.63
C SER A 383 -8.11 12.69 9.04
N ALA A 384 -6.93 13.00 9.59
CA ALA A 384 -6.63 12.72 11.00
C ALA A 384 -7.51 13.51 11.97
N ALA A 385 -7.75 14.80 11.68
CA ALA A 385 -8.65 15.63 12.50
C ALA A 385 -10.11 15.17 12.41
N GLU A 386 -10.59 14.83 11.22
CA GLU A 386 -11.95 14.28 11.00
C GLU A 386 -12.13 12.94 11.73
N ALA A 387 -11.16 12.03 11.62
CA ALA A 387 -11.19 10.74 12.31
C ALA A 387 -11.19 10.92 13.84
N ALA A 388 -10.32 11.78 14.37
CA ALA A 388 -10.26 12.05 15.81
C ALA A 388 -11.58 12.63 16.34
N ALA A 389 -12.19 13.58 15.61
CA ALA A 389 -13.47 14.18 15.99
C ALA A 389 -14.60 13.15 16.01
N ARG A 390 -14.67 12.27 15.00
CA ARG A 390 -15.71 11.24 14.89
C ARG A 390 -15.55 10.13 15.93
N VAL A 391 -14.32 9.71 16.21
CA VAL A 391 -14.04 8.77 17.31
C VAL A 391 -14.41 9.39 18.66
N GLN A 392 -14.08 10.66 18.87
CA GLN A 392 -14.40 11.35 20.13
C GLN A 392 -15.92 11.51 20.32
N ALA A 393 -16.66 11.80 19.26
CA ALA A 393 -18.11 11.93 19.30
C ALA A 393 -18.85 10.58 19.34
N ASP A 394 -18.17 9.50 18.94
CA ASP A 394 -18.78 8.20 18.61
C ASP A 394 -19.92 8.34 17.58
N GLU A 395 -19.69 9.17 16.56
CA GLU A 395 -20.67 9.48 15.52
C GLU A 395 -20.04 9.28 14.13
N LEU A 396 -20.55 8.29 13.40
CA LEU A 396 -20.15 7.98 12.04
C LEU A 396 -21.31 8.26 11.07
N PRO A 397 -21.25 9.34 10.28
CA PRO A 397 -22.25 9.61 9.26
C PRO A 397 -22.05 8.68 8.07
N ILE A 398 -23.07 7.91 7.71
CA ILE A 398 -23.06 6.93 6.60
C ILE A 398 -24.24 7.23 5.68
N PRO A 399 -24.08 7.21 4.35
CA PRO A 399 -25.21 7.30 3.43
C PRO A 399 -26.25 6.21 3.70
N LYS A 400 -27.53 6.60 3.80
CA LYS A 400 -28.63 5.71 4.19
C LYS A 400 -28.70 4.44 3.35
N ALA A 401 -28.54 4.55 2.04
CA ALA A 401 -28.57 3.40 1.14
C ALA A 401 -27.43 2.38 1.39
N ILE A 402 -26.24 2.86 1.80
CA ILE A 402 -25.12 1.97 2.17
C ILE A 402 -25.46 1.27 3.49
N TRP A 403 -25.95 2.02 4.47
CA TRP A 403 -26.31 1.45 5.78
C TRP A 403 -27.43 0.40 5.67
N GLU A 404 -28.48 0.68 4.91
CA GLU A 404 -29.57 -0.26 4.65
C GLU A 404 -29.10 -1.52 3.92
N SER A 405 -28.11 -1.41 3.03
CA SER A 405 -27.48 -2.56 2.38
C SER A 405 -26.72 -3.41 3.40
N ILE A 406 -25.90 -2.77 4.26
CA ILE A 406 -25.12 -3.45 5.31
C ILE A 406 -26.05 -4.18 6.28
N THR A 407 -27.06 -3.50 6.82
CA THR A 407 -27.97 -4.09 7.82
C THR A 407 -28.78 -5.24 7.23
N ARG A 408 -29.32 -5.07 6.01
CA ARG A 408 -30.03 -6.15 5.31
C ARG A 408 -29.13 -7.37 5.12
N THR A 409 -27.89 -7.17 4.70
CA THR A 409 -26.94 -8.28 4.53
C THR A 409 -26.53 -8.91 5.85
N ALA A 410 -26.40 -8.14 6.94
CA ALA A 410 -26.16 -8.67 8.27
C ALA A 410 -27.31 -9.55 8.80
N GLU A 411 -28.55 -9.25 8.41
CA GLU A 411 -29.74 -10.01 8.80
C GLU A 411 -30.02 -11.22 7.89
N GLN A 412 -29.85 -11.06 6.58
CA GLN A 412 -30.40 -11.97 5.56
C GLN A 412 -29.34 -12.59 4.64
N GLY A 413 -28.09 -12.13 4.67
CA GLY A 413 -27.06 -12.53 3.72
C GLY A 413 -27.20 -11.85 2.35
N LEU A 414 -26.67 -12.48 1.31
CA LEU A 414 -26.83 -11.99 -0.07
C LEU A 414 -28.29 -12.20 -0.50
N ALA A 415 -28.87 -11.19 -1.16
CA ALA A 415 -30.15 -11.37 -1.85
C ALA A 415 -29.97 -12.36 -3.01
N GLU A 416 -30.89 -13.32 -3.15
CA GLU A 416 -30.94 -14.29 -4.27
C GLU A 416 -31.08 -13.62 -5.64
#